data_AF-A0A920AUR9-F1
#
_entry.id   AF-A0A920AUR9-F1
#
_cell.length_a   1.000
_cell.length_b   1.000
_cell.length_c   1.000
_cell.angle_alpha   90.00
_cell.angle_beta   90.00
_cell.angle_gamma   90.00
#
_symmetry.space_group_name_H-M   'P 1'
#
loop_
_entity.id
_entity.type
_entity.pdbx_description
1 polymer ?
#
loop_
_entity_poly.entity_id
_entity_poly.type
_entity_poly.pdbx_seq_one_letter_code
_entity_poly.pdbx_strand_id
1 'polypeptide(L)'
;MVESTQYHQGQKIEKFFNCIDDKEQICSKIIDIQPSFYEIIKNFKTSAYGEIYLLSFKMFLDNPVTGIGINNFKFLCNGNNIYKNMMVHYECASHPHNIYIQWLTEGGLIVFILFILYLIFLVFFILNNNGDKKYKIISIAVIIIMFWPIMSTGSLIKNWFGVSTFFIVGLCICLSKFRNNY
;
A
#
# COMPACT_ATOMS: atom_id res chain seq x y z
N MET A 1 -11.98 28.16 -8.57
CA MET A 1 -11.79 27.01 -7.66
C MET A 1 -12.90 26.02 -7.97
N VAL A 2 -12.60 24.73 -8.12
CA VAL A 2 -13.63 23.70 -8.35
C VAL A 2 -14.19 23.34 -6.97
N GLU A 3 -15.42 23.75 -6.68
CA GLU A 3 -16.09 23.42 -5.43
C GLU A 3 -16.71 22.02 -5.54
N SER A 4 -16.26 21.10 -4.68
CA SER A 4 -16.84 19.77 -4.55
C SER A 4 -17.97 19.80 -3.51
N THR A 5 -19.19 19.43 -3.88
CA THR A 5 -20.32 19.32 -2.95
C THR A 5 -20.28 17.98 -2.19
N GLN A 6 -20.76 17.97 -0.94
CA GLN A 6 -20.82 16.76 -0.09
C GLN A 6 -21.63 15.61 -0.71
N TYR A 7 -22.54 15.89 -1.66
CA TYR A 7 -23.40 14.90 -2.31
C TYR A 7 -22.64 13.89 -3.18
N HIS A 8 -21.42 14.21 -3.64
CA HIS A 8 -20.69 13.35 -4.58
C HIS A 8 -19.62 12.44 -3.95
N GLN A 9 -19.50 12.42 -2.61
CA GLN A 9 -18.57 11.55 -1.85
C GLN A 9 -17.13 11.47 -2.40
N GLY A 10 -16.67 12.48 -3.16
CA GLY A 10 -15.36 12.48 -3.81
C GLY A 10 -15.17 11.46 -4.94
N GLN A 11 -16.23 10.79 -5.42
CA GLN A 11 -16.17 9.89 -6.58
C GLN A 11 -16.65 10.55 -7.87
N LYS A 12 -17.46 11.59 -7.75
CA LYS A 12 -17.95 12.39 -8.88
C LYS A 12 -17.62 13.87 -8.66
N ILE A 13 -17.22 14.57 -9.71
CA ILE A 13 -17.12 16.03 -9.69
C ILE A 13 -18.16 16.56 -10.67
N GLU A 14 -19.01 17.44 -10.18
CA GLU A 14 -19.84 18.28 -11.04
C GLU A 14 -19.02 19.50 -11.46
N LYS A 15 -18.80 19.67 -12.77
CA LYS A 15 -18.15 20.86 -13.33
C LYS A 15 -19.20 21.75 -13.98
N PHE A 16 -19.23 23.01 -13.56
CA PHE A 16 -20.06 24.05 -14.16
C PHE A 16 -19.29 24.75 -15.30
N PHE A 17 -19.95 24.95 -16.43
CA PHE A 17 -19.41 25.64 -17.60
C PHE A 17 -20.56 26.34 -18.35
N ASN A 18 -20.24 27.37 -19.13
CA ASN A 18 -21.25 28.06 -19.94
C ASN A 18 -21.77 27.13 -21.04
N CYS A 19 -23.09 27.06 -21.22
CA CYS A 19 -23.69 26.21 -22.23
C CYS A 19 -23.23 26.65 -23.65
N ILE A 20 -23.09 25.66 -24.56
CA ILE A 20 -22.61 25.91 -25.92
C ILE A 20 -23.62 26.75 -26.71
N ASP A 21 -24.91 26.55 -26.45
CA ASP A 21 -26.02 27.16 -27.19
C ASP A 21 -26.46 28.51 -26.59
N ASP A 22 -26.13 28.77 -25.32
CA ASP A 22 -26.45 30.03 -24.64
C ASP A 22 -25.38 30.38 -23.59
N LYS A 23 -24.69 31.52 -23.80
CA LYS A 23 -23.61 31.97 -22.93
C LYS A 23 -24.11 32.51 -21.58
N GLU A 24 -25.40 32.80 -21.45
CA GLU A 24 -26.02 33.26 -20.20
C GLU A 24 -26.47 32.10 -19.31
N GLN A 25 -26.53 30.87 -19.84
CA GLN A 25 -26.93 29.68 -19.09
C GLN A 25 -25.71 28.89 -18.59
N ILE A 26 -25.74 28.51 -17.31
CA ILE A 26 -24.70 27.68 -16.68
C ILE A 26 -25.13 26.21 -16.76
N CYS A 27 -24.37 25.42 -17.50
CA CYS A 27 -24.51 23.98 -17.62
C CYS A 27 -23.62 23.26 -16.60
N SER A 28 -24.04 22.09 -16.14
CA SER A 28 -23.20 21.22 -15.31
C SER A 28 -22.95 19.87 -15.99
N LYS A 29 -21.75 19.31 -15.78
CA LYS A 29 -21.41 17.95 -16.20
C LYS A 29 -20.83 17.19 -15.02
N ILE A 30 -21.45 16.07 -14.71
CA ILE A 30 -20.95 15.12 -13.72
C ILE A 30 -19.85 14.29 -14.38
N ILE A 31 -18.69 14.27 -13.75
CA ILE A 31 -17.52 13.49 -14.16
C ILE A 31 -17.27 12.45 -13.08
N ASP A 32 -17.35 11.17 -13.43
CA ASP A 32 -16.89 10.09 -12.57
C ASP A 32 -15.35 10.12 -12.52
N ILE A 33 -14.80 10.33 -11.33
CA ILE A 33 -13.36 10.52 -11.10
C ILE A 33 -12.68 9.16 -10.96
N GLN A 34 -13.40 8.17 -10.41
CA GLN A 34 -12.85 6.85 -10.14
C GLN A 34 -13.28 5.86 -11.23
N PRO A 35 -12.33 5.32 -12.02
CA PRO A 35 -12.65 4.32 -13.03
C PRO A 35 -13.15 3.03 -12.38
N SER A 36 -13.88 2.23 -13.16
CA SER A 36 -14.35 0.93 -12.68
C SER A 36 -13.17 0.00 -12.38
N PHE A 37 -13.34 -0.93 -11.44
CA PHE A 37 -12.30 -1.90 -11.09
C PHE A 37 -11.79 -2.70 -12.30
N TYR A 38 -12.69 -3.07 -13.20
CA TYR A 38 -12.36 -3.78 -14.44
C TYR A 38 -11.43 -2.95 -15.35
N GLU A 39 -11.70 -1.66 -15.50
CA GLU A 39 -10.85 -0.76 -16.29
C GLU A 39 -9.46 -0.56 -15.67
N ILE A 40 -9.38 -0.51 -14.34
CA ILE A 40 -8.10 -0.44 -13.62
C ILE A 40 -7.26 -1.68 -13.90
N ILE A 41 -7.86 -2.89 -13.85
CA ILE A 41 -7.14 -4.12 -14.16
C ILE A 41 -6.70 -4.13 -15.63
N LYS A 42 -7.59 -3.79 -16.55
CA LYS A 42 -7.30 -3.76 -17.99
C LYS A 42 -6.13 -2.82 -18.31
N ASN A 43 -6.06 -1.68 -17.62
CA ASN A 43 -5.03 -0.66 -17.82
C ASN A 43 -4.09 -0.56 -16.62
N PHE A 44 -3.75 -1.68 -15.98
CA PHE A 44 -3.00 -1.68 -14.72
C PHE A 44 -1.68 -0.93 -14.82
N LYS A 45 -0.96 -1.07 -15.96
CA LYS A 45 0.34 -0.42 -16.20
C LYS A 45 0.30 1.10 -16.06
N THR A 46 -0.81 1.73 -16.45
CA THR A 46 -1.03 3.19 -16.39
C THR A 46 -1.90 3.60 -15.20
N SER A 47 -2.24 2.66 -14.31
CA SER A 47 -2.91 2.96 -13.06
C SER A 47 -1.92 3.51 -12.04
N ALA A 48 -2.40 4.19 -11.01
CA ALA A 48 -1.55 4.71 -9.92
C ALA A 48 -0.67 3.60 -9.33
N TYR A 49 -1.23 2.43 -9.04
CA TYR A 49 -0.47 1.28 -8.51
C TYR A 49 0.56 0.75 -9.50
N GLY A 50 0.21 0.68 -10.78
CA GLY A 50 1.13 0.21 -11.83
C GLY A 50 2.35 1.12 -11.98
N GLU A 51 2.15 2.43 -12.08
CA GLU A 51 3.26 3.40 -12.19
C GLU A 51 4.15 3.36 -10.95
N ILE A 52 3.55 3.33 -9.75
CA ILE A 52 4.30 3.21 -8.50
C ILE A 52 5.12 1.92 -8.47
N TYR A 53 4.56 0.79 -8.89
CA TYR A 53 5.26 -0.50 -8.87
C TYR A 53 6.39 -0.56 -9.90
N LEU A 54 6.17 -0.02 -11.10
CA LEU A 54 7.21 0.09 -12.12
C LEU A 54 8.37 0.97 -11.66
N LEU A 55 8.06 2.12 -11.05
CA LEU A 55 9.07 3.00 -10.47
C LEU A 55 9.82 2.29 -9.32
N SER A 56 9.09 1.61 -8.43
CA SER A 56 9.67 0.88 -7.30
C SER A 56 10.64 -0.20 -7.76
N PHE A 57 10.29 -0.93 -8.82
CA PHE A 57 11.15 -1.94 -9.41
C PHE A 57 12.39 -1.31 -10.06
N LYS A 58 12.24 -0.18 -10.75
CA LYS A 58 13.36 0.56 -11.32
C LYS A 58 14.33 1.05 -10.23
N MET A 59 13.82 1.67 -9.18
CA MET A 59 14.62 2.12 -8.03
C MET A 59 15.36 0.96 -7.34
N PHE A 60 14.71 -0.20 -7.24
CA PHE A 60 15.34 -1.43 -6.73
C PHE A 60 16.48 -1.89 -7.64
N LEU A 61 16.26 -1.98 -8.96
CA LEU A 61 17.29 -2.40 -9.91
C LEU A 61 18.51 -1.47 -9.89
N ASP A 62 18.29 -0.17 -9.66
CA ASP A 62 19.38 0.81 -9.56
C ASP A 62 20.14 0.71 -8.23
N ASN A 63 19.52 0.16 -7.16
CA ASN A 63 20.12 0.01 -5.82
C ASN A 63 19.77 -1.35 -5.17
N PRO A 64 20.20 -2.49 -5.74
CA PRO A 64 19.64 -3.79 -5.39
C PRO A 64 20.04 -4.31 -4.00
N VAL A 65 21.21 -3.91 -3.49
CA VAL A 65 21.76 -4.47 -2.24
C VAL A 65 21.13 -3.82 -1.02
N THR A 66 21.20 -2.49 -0.92
CA THR A 66 20.78 -1.71 0.25
C THR A 66 19.50 -0.92 0.03
N GLY A 67 18.97 -0.89 -1.20
CA GLY A 67 17.84 -0.05 -1.56
C GLY A 67 18.19 1.44 -1.54
N ILE A 68 17.15 2.26 -1.66
CA ILE A 68 17.26 3.72 -1.72
C ILE A 68 17.24 4.41 -0.34
N GLY A 69 17.20 3.62 0.74
CA GLY A 69 17.03 4.09 2.10
C GLY A 69 15.56 4.14 2.53
N ILE A 70 15.33 3.78 3.79
CA ILE A 70 14.01 3.74 4.41
C ILE A 70 13.34 5.12 4.36
N ASN A 71 12.07 5.16 3.94
CA ASN A 71 11.26 6.38 3.85
C ASN A 71 11.80 7.45 2.87
N ASN A 72 12.66 7.08 1.92
CA ASN A 72 13.21 8.00 0.91
C ASN A 72 12.50 7.96 -0.45
N PHE A 73 11.51 7.08 -0.65
CA PHE A 73 10.86 6.88 -1.95
C PHE A 73 10.37 8.19 -2.59
N LYS A 74 9.61 9.00 -1.86
CA LYS A 74 9.08 10.28 -2.37
C LYS A 74 10.17 11.29 -2.68
N PHE A 75 11.18 11.38 -1.80
CA PHE A 75 12.28 12.32 -1.96
C PHE A 75 13.07 12.02 -3.23
N LEU A 76 13.42 10.74 -3.43
CA LEU A 76 14.17 10.30 -4.60
C LEU A 76 13.34 10.42 -5.89
N CYS A 77 12.05 10.12 -5.83
CA CYS A 77 11.13 10.30 -6.98
C CYS A 77 11.10 11.76 -7.43
N ASN A 78 10.95 12.71 -6.50
CA ASN A 78 10.88 14.14 -6.82
C ASN A 78 12.25 14.74 -7.22
N GLY A 79 13.33 14.24 -6.63
CA GLY A 79 14.69 14.76 -6.83
C GLY A 79 15.38 14.27 -8.10
N ASN A 80 14.87 13.21 -8.75
CA ASN A 80 15.46 12.66 -9.96
C ASN A 80 14.46 12.72 -11.13
N ASN A 81 14.81 13.47 -12.18
CA ASN A 81 13.95 13.63 -13.36
C ASN A 81 13.62 12.31 -14.06
N ILE A 82 14.52 11.32 -14.06
CA ILE A 82 14.26 10.01 -14.66
C ILE A 82 13.11 9.32 -13.93
N TYR A 83 13.18 9.29 -12.59
CA TYR A 83 12.15 8.68 -11.76
C TYR A 83 10.83 9.45 -11.80
N LYS A 84 10.90 10.79 -11.75
CA LYS A 84 9.73 11.65 -11.88
C LYS A 84 9.01 11.45 -13.20
N ASN A 85 9.74 11.33 -14.31
CA ASN A 85 9.15 11.14 -15.64
C ASN A 85 8.51 9.77 -15.84
N MET A 86 8.77 8.79 -14.97
CA MET A 86 8.05 7.49 -14.98
C MET A 86 6.66 7.59 -14.35
N MET A 87 6.40 8.62 -13.55
CA MET A 87 5.10 8.93 -12.96
C MET A 87 4.37 9.90 -13.90
N VAL A 88 3.83 9.37 -14.99
CA VAL A 88 3.27 10.15 -16.10
C VAL A 88 1.88 10.69 -15.77
N HIS A 89 1.05 9.85 -15.14
CA HIS A 89 -0.35 10.17 -14.89
C HIS A 89 -0.61 10.63 -13.45
N TYR A 90 0.32 10.36 -12.54
CA TYR A 90 0.17 10.62 -11.10
C TYR A 90 1.38 11.32 -10.51
N GLU A 91 1.22 11.98 -9.38
CA GLU A 91 2.34 12.55 -8.64
C GLU A 91 3.12 11.48 -7.87
N CYS A 92 4.38 11.77 -7.54
CA CYS A 92 5.23 10.90 -6.72
C CYS A 92 4.55 10.52 -5.39
N ALA A 93 4.29 9.23 -5.23
CA ALA A 93 3.69 8.67 -4.02
C ALA A 93 4.62 8.78 -2.81
N SER A 94 4.05 8.69 -1.61
CA SER A 94 4.84 8.75 -0.38
C SER A 94 5.67 7.48 -0.11
N HIS A 95 5.18 6.33 -0.57
CA HIS A 95 5.80 5.01 -0.44
C HIS A 95 5.19 4.07 -1.48
N PRO A 96 5.84 2.93 -1.79
CA PRO A 96 5.19 1.84 -2.51
C PRO A 96 4.03 1.30 -1.67
N HIS A 97 2.83 1.23 -2.24
CA HIS A 97 1.61 0.79 -1.53
C HIS A 97 1.51 -0.73 -1.33
N ASN A 98 2.65 -1.38 -1.10
CA ASN A 98 2.77 -2.79 -0.76
C ASN A 98 4.04 -2.98 0.08
N ILE A 99 3.91 -3.53 1.28
CA ILE A 99 5.04 -3.75 2.21
C ILE A 99 6.18 -4.52 1.54
N TYR A 100 5.91 -5.58 0.79
CA TYR A 100 6.97 -6.38 0.17
C TYR A 100 7.78 -5.55 -0.84
N ILE A 101 7.09 -4.78 -1.69
CA ILE A 101 7.73 -3.90 -2.66
C ILE A 101 8.47 -2.77 -1.93
N GLN A 102 7.89 -2.20 -0.88
CA GLN A 102 8.54 -1.15 -0.09
C GLN A 102 9.84 -1.64 0.54
N TRP A 103 9.83 -2.79 1.22
CA TRP A 103 11.03 -3.34 1.86
C TRP A 103 12.10 -3.71 0.84
N LEU A 104 11.70 -4.20 -0.34
CA LEU A 104 12.61 -4.47 -1.44
C LEU A 104 13.22 -3.20 -2.03
N THR A 105 12.42 -2.17 -2.31
CA THR A 105 12.89 -0.92 -2.93
C THR A 105 13.67 -0.05 -1.97
N GLU A 106 13.16 0.17 -0.76
CA GLU A 106 13.78 1.07 0.23
C GLU A 106 14.93 0.42 1.00
N GLY A 107 14.85 -0.88 1.27
CA GLY A 107 15.86 -1.62 2.05
C GLY A 107 16.73 -2.57 1.23
N GLY A 108 16.43 -2.80 -0.05
CA GLY A 108 17.17 -3.73 -0.90
C GLY A 108 16.99 -5.19 -0.52
N LEU A 109 17.79 -6.06 -1.16
CA LEU A 109 17.75 -7.51 -0.92
C LEU A 109 18.08 -7.88 0.53
N ILE A 110 19.00 -7.16 1.17
CA ILE A 110 19.42 -7.47 2.56
C ILE A 110 18.21 -7.37 3.50
N VAL A 111 17.54 -6.22 3.48
CA VAL A 111 16.40 -5.94 4.37
C VAL A 111 15.19 -6.77 3.98
N PHE A 112 14.97 -7.01 2.68
CA PHE A 112 13.90 -7.89 2.20
C PHE A 112 14.06 -9.33 2.70
N ILE A 113 15.27 -9.91 2.59
CA ILE A 113 15.53 -11.28 3.08
C ILE A 113 15.32 -11.36 4.60
N LEU A 114 15.82 -10.38 5.36
CA LEU A 114 15.60 -10.32 6.81
C LEU A 114 14.11 -10.24 7.17
N PHE A 115 13.33 -9.48 6.40
CA PHE A 115 11.89 -9.40 6.58
C PHE A 115 11.18 -10.75 6.33
N ILE A 116 11.55 -11.46 5.26
CA ILE A 116 10.99 -12.79 4.99
C ILE A 116 11.39 -13.78 6.10
N LEU A 117 12.65 -13.76 6.54
CA LEU A 117 13.12 -14.58 7.66
C LEU A 117 12.37 -14.27 8.96
N TYR A 118 12.09 -12.99 9.24
CA TYR A 118 11.28 -12.56 10.37
C TYR A 118 9.86 -13.15 10.32
N LEU A 119 9.19 -13.10 9.16
CA LEU A 119 7.85 -13.67 9.01
C LEU A 119 7.86 -15.20 9.20
N ILE A 120 8.84 -15.89 8.65
CA ILE A 120 9.02 -17.33 8.82
C ILE A 120 9.25 -17.66 10.30
N PHE A 121 10.17 -16.95 10.95
CA PHE A 121 10.45 -17.11 12.38
C PHE A 121 9.21 -16.88 13.23
N LEU A 122 8.41 -15.85 12.94
CA LEU A 122 7.18 -15.54 13.67
C LEU A 122 6.17 -16.71 13.60
N VAL A 123 5.99 -17.30 12.41
CA VAL A 123 5.10 -18.46 12.23
C VAL A 123 5.63 -19.67 12.99
N PHE A 124 6.93 -19.97 12.89
CA PHE A 124 7.54 -21.07 13.65
C PHE A 124 7.43 -20.88 15.15
N PHE A 125 7.61 -19.65 15.64
CA PHE A 125 7.48 -19.30 17.05
C PHE A 125 6.06 -19.55 17.58
N ILE A 126 5.04 -19.22 16.78
CA ILE A 126 3.64 -19.48 17.11
C ILE A 126 3.32 -20.99 17.09
N LEU A 127 3.87 -21.74 16.15
CA LEU A 127 3.64 -23.19 16.04
C LEU A 127 4.28 -23.98 17.20
N ASN A 128 5.49 -23.59 17.61
CA ASN A 128 6.32 -24.34 18.55
C ASN A 128 6.02 -24.05 20.04
N ASN A 129 5.08 -23.16 20.35
CA ASN A 129 4.76 -22.85 21.75
C ASN A 129 3.86 -23.94 22.40
N ASN A 130 3.58 -23.81 23.70
CA ASN A 130 2.82 -24.81 24.48
C ASN A 130 1.29 -24.61 24.48
N GLY A 131 0.75 -23.67 23.69
CA GLY A 131 -0.68 -23.37 23.67
C GLY A 131 -1.51 -24.35 22.83
N ASP A 132 -2.83 -24.27 22.97
CA ASP A 132 -3.74 -25.17 22.26
C ASP A 132 -3.74 -24.91 20.76
N LYS A 133 -3.90 -25.98 19.98
CA LYS A 133 -3.90 -25.93 18.51
C LYS A 133 -4.91 -24.93 17.94
N LYS A 134 -6.08 -24.78 18.57
CA LYS A 134 -7.13 -23.83 18.15
C LYS A 134 -6.63 -22.38 18.16
N TYR A 135 -5.98 -21.95 19.25
CA TYR A 135 -5.51 -20.57 19.38
C TYR A 135 -4.30 -20.28 18.48
N LYS A 136 -3.42 -21.26 18.27
CA LYS A 136 -2.33 -21.18 17.29
C LYS A 136 -2.84 -20.93 15.87
N ILE A 137 -3.84 -21.71 15.43
CA ILE A 137 -4.41 -21.58 14.07
C ILE A 137 -5.02 -20.18 13.87
N ILE A 138 -5.79 -19.70 14.85
CA ILE A 138 -6.38 -18.35 14.79
C ILE A 138 -5.28 -17.28 14.68
N SER A 139 -4.24 -17.39 15.50
CA SER A 139 -3.12 -16.44 15.51
C SER A 139 -2.40 -16.42 14.15
N ILE A 140 -2.13 -17.58 13.57
CA ILE A 140 -1.48 -17.69 12.25
C ILE A 140 -2.37 -17.12 11.15
N ALA A 141 -3.68 -17.40 11.18
CA ALA A 141 -4.63 -16.89 10.19
C ALA A 141 -4.63 -15.35 10.17
N VAL A 142 -4.63 -14.71 11.34
CA VAL A 142 -4.55 -13.24 11.46
C VAL A 142 -3.23 -12.71 10.88
N ILE A 143 -2.09 -13.34 11.20
CA ILE A 143 -0.77 -12.95 10.65
C ILE A 143 -0.75 -13.07 9.12
N ILE A 144 -1.29 -14.15 8.55
CA ILE A 144 -1.33 -14.36 7.08
C ILE A 144 -2.19 -13.29 6.40
N ILE A 145 -3.35 -12.96 6.97
CA ILE A 145 -4.24 -11.92 6.41
C ILE A 145 -3.54 -10.55 6.44
N MET A 146 -2.87 -10.24 7.55
CA MET A 146 -2.22 -8.94 7.74
C MET A 146 -1.01 -8.74 6.83
N PHE A 147 -0.22 -9.79 6.62
CA PHE A 147 0.93 -9.80 5.71
C PHE A 147 0.59 -10.46 4.37
N TRP A 148 -0.64 -10.30 3.88
CA TRP A 148 -1.02 -10.88 2.59
C TRP A 148 -0.25 -10.21 1.44
N PRO A 149 0.49 -10.97 0.61
CA PRO A 149 1.47 -10.38 -0.34
C PRO A 149 0.84 -9.58 -1.47
N ILE A 150 -0.41 -9.89 -1.84
CA ILE A 150 -1.12 -9.24 -2.96
C ILE A 150 -1.79 -7.94 -2.49
N MET A 151 -2.07 -7.80 -1.19
CA MET A 151 -2.88 -6.72 -0.66
C MET A 151 -2.11 -5.41 -0.68
N SER A 152 -2.79 -4.33 -1.09
CA SER A 152 -2.25 -2.99 -0.90
C SER A 152 -2.21 -2.64 0.59
N THR A 153 -1.09 -2.08 1.03
CA THR A 153 -0.81 -1.86 2.45
C THR A 153 -0.24 -0.48 2.68
N GLY A 154 -0.43 0.01 3.91
CA GLY A 154 0.29 1.19 4.38
C GLY A 154 1.74 0.86 4.70
N SER A 155 2.59 1.88 4.71
CA SER A 155 3.98 1.74 5.18
C SER A 155 4.04 1.36 6.66
N LEU A 156 4.75 0.28 6.98
CA LEU A 156 5.06 -0.13 8.36
C LEU A 156 5.95 0.87 9.11
N ILE A 157 6.67 1.73 8.38
CA ILE A 157 7.52 2.77 8.94
C ILE A 157 6.70 3.99 9.38
N LYS A 158 5.45 4.14 8.90
CA LYS A 158 4.56 5.20 9.37
C LYS A 158 3.95 4.82 10.71
N ASN A 159 4.03 5.76 11.68
CA ASN A 159 3.66 5.55 13.07
C ASN A 159 2.32 4.84 13.29
N TRP A 160 1.25 5.24 12.62
CA TRP A 160 -0.08 4.69 12.94
C TRP A 160 -0.28 3.24 12.50
N PHE A 161 0.10 2.93 11.27
CA PHE A 161 -0.04 1.58 10.72
C PHE A 161 0.95 0.62 11.38
N GLY A 162 2.21 1.03 11.55
CA GLY A 162 3.23 0.25 12.26
C GLY A 162 2.81 -0.11 13.69
N VAL A 163 2.35 0.86 14.49
CA VAL A 163 1.90 0.62 15.88
C VAL A 163 0.76 -0.39 15.90
N SER A 164 -0.24 -0.23 15.03
CA SER A 164 -1.38 -1.15 14.94
C SER A 164 -0.95 -2.56 14.57
N THR A 165 -0.07 -2.69 13.57
CA THR A 165 0.47 -3.99 13.13
C THR A 165 1.22 -4.69 14.25
N PHE A 166 2.20 -4.04 14.89
CA PHE A 166 3.00 -4.67 15.94
C PHE A 166 2.17 -5.00 17.19
N PHE A 167 1.15 -4.20 17.49
CA PHE A 167 0.21 -4.51 18.56
C PHE A 167 -0.58 -5.80 18.26
N ILE A 168 -1.11 -5.94 17.04
CA ILE A 168 -1.81 -7.16 16.61
C ILE A 168 -0.87 -8.38 16.63
N VAL A 169 0.39 -8.23 16.19
CA VAL A 169 1.39 -9.30 16.30
C VAL A 169 1.57 -9.73 17.75
N GLY A 170 1.72 -8.78 18.68
CA GLY A 170 1.84 -9.06 20.11
C GLY A 170 0.64 -9.81 20.68
N LEU A 171 -0.58 -9.39 20.31
CA LEU A 171 -1.80 -10.08 20.70
C LEU A 171 -1.87 -11.51 20.16
N CYS A 172 -1.49 -11.73 18.89
CA CYS A 172 -1.44 -13.06 18.29
C CYS A 172 -0.44 -13.97 19.02
N ILE A 173 0.74 -13.44 19.37
CA ILE A 173 1.72 -14.19 20.16
C ILE A 173 1.15 -14.57 21.53
N CYS A 174 0.51 -13.63 22.22
CA CYS A 174 -0.10 -13.90 23.53
C CYS A 174 -1.22 -14.94 23.43
N LEU A 175 -2.15 -14.77 22.48
CA LEU A 175 -3.26 -15.68 22.23
C LEU A 175 -2.76 -17.09 21.92
N SER A 176 -1.71 -17.21 21.11
CA SER A 176 -1.17 -18.50 20.70
C SER A 176 -0.62 -19.34 21.86
N LYS A 177 -0.27 -18.72 23.00
CA LYS A 177 0.20 -19.39 24.22
C LYS A 177 -0.93 -19.82 25.16
N PHE A 178 -2.17 -19.44 24.86
CA PHE A 178 -3.31 -19.76 25.69
C PHE A 178 -3.55 -21.28 25.73
N ARG A 179 -3.79 -21.81 26.92
CA ARG A 179 -4.08 -23.22 27.16
C ARG A 179 -5.31 -23.30 28.05
N ASN A 180 -6.33 -24.01 27.59
CA ASN A 180 -7.47 -24.33 28.44
C ASN A 180 -7.05 -25.42 29.43
N ASN A 181 -6.96 -25.06 30.72
CA ASN A 181 -6.85 -26.04 31.79
C ASN A 181 -8.28 -26.50 32.13
N TYR A 182 -8.77 -27.52 31.42
CA TYR A 182 -9.92 -28.31 31.85
C TYR A 182 -9.43 -29.62 32.44
#